data_AF-A0AAW2XX27-F1
#
_entry.id   AF-A0AAW2XX27-F1
#
_cell.length_a   1.000
_cell.length_b   1.000
_cell.length_c   1.000
_cell.angle_alpha   90.00
_cell.angle_beta   90.00
_cell.angle_gamma   90.00
#
_symmetry.space_group_name_H-M   'P 1'
#
loop_
_entity.id
_entity.type
_entity.pdbx_description
1 polymer ?
#
loop_
_entity_poly.entity_id
_entity_poly.type
_entity_poly.pdbx_seq_one_letter_code
_entity_poly.pdbx_strand_id
1 'polypeptide(L)'
;MKVKNKTHVEASIVEAYLVEEISVFTSQYFEPQVLCKQNMPSRNDDLAMNDTHIQQSIFNFPGRGSGASKKRWLSRSERHIVKTYILTNCEVVTPYYESFLNELYEHYPFDDPVIDELVATQFKDWFKRRGAGTSRAAYGESDDEPDEDSFDEDYETDVNNYD
;
A
#
# COMPACT_ATOMS: atom_id res chain seq x y z
N MET A 1 5.06 25.10 19.93
CA MET A 1 4.36 26.14 20.74
C MET A 1 4.80 27.52 20.25
N LYS A 2 3.89 28.32 19.68
CA LYS A 2 4.24 29.65 19.14
C LYS A 2 3.89 30.70 20.19
N VAL A 3 4.90 31.19 20.89
CA VAL A 3 4.75 32.19 21.97
C VAL A 3 4.19 33.48 21.37
N LYS A 4 2.96 33.84 21.74
CA LYS A 4 2.28 35.05 21.25
C LYS A 4 2.62 36.29 22.09
N ASN A 5 3.07 36.10 23.33
CA ASN A 5 3.41 37.17 24.25
C ASN A 5 4.94 37.22 24.50
N LYS A 6 5.63 38.16 23.85
CA LYS A 6 7.10 38.30 23.92
C LYS A 6 7.61 39.06 25.15
N THR A 7 6.73 39.70 25.93
CA THR A 7 7.12 40.47 27.13
C THR A 7 7.18 39.63 28.40
N HIS A 8 6.47 38.50 28.46
CA HIS A 8 6.48 37.56 29.60
C HIS A 8 6.49 36.10 29.12
N VAL A 9 7.62 35.66 28.59
CA VAL A 9 7.79 34.31 28.02
C VAL A 9 7.57 33.23 29.08
N GLU A 10 8.08 33.41 30.30
CA GLU A 10 7.92 32.45 31.41
C GLU A 10 6.45 32.26 31.80
N ALA A 11 5.71 33.35 31.97
CA ALA A 11 4.28 33.30 32.29
C ALA A 11 3.49 32.59 31.18
N SER A 12 3.81 32.86 29.91
CA SER A 12 3.18 32.18 28.77
C SER A 12 3.52 30.69 28.69
N ILE A 13 4.71 30.28 29.17
CA ILE A 13 5.08 28.86 29.28
C ILE A 13 4.23 28.19 30.36
N VAL A 14 4.19 28.76 31.57
CA VAL A 14 3.40 28.23 32.69
C VAL A 14 1.92 28.12 32.32
N GLU A 15 1.36 29.14 31.68
CA GLU A 15 -0.03 29.13 31.23
C GLU A 15 -0.32 27.97 30.27
N ALA A 16 0.57 27.71 29.31
CA ALA A 16 0.36 26.61 28.38
C ALA A 16 0.45 25.23 29.06
N TYR A 17 1.35 25.06 30.03
CA TYR A 17 1.40 23.84 30.84
C TYR A 17 0.11 23.63 31.63
N LEU A 18 -0.41 24.67 32.28
CA LEU A 18 -1.68 24.59 33.00
C LEU A 18 -2.84 24.19 32.08
N VAL A 19 -2.94 24.81 30.90
CA VAL A 19 -3.99 24.48 29.91
C VAL A 19 -3.84 23.03 29.42
N GLU A 20 -2.61 22.56 29.19
CA GLU A 20 -2.34 21.20 28.77
C GLU A 20 -2.72 20.19 29.86
N GLU A 21 -2.31 20.41 31.11
CA GLU A 21 -2.62 19.54 32.25
C GLU A 21 -4.12 19.46 32.50
N ILE A 22 -4.83 20.59 32.49
CA ILE A 22 -6.29 20.62 32.65
C ILE A 22 -6.97 19.86 31.50
N SER A 23 -6.51 20.01 30.25
CA SER A 23 -7.06 19.27 29.11
C SER A 23 -6.86 17.76 29.22
N VAL A 24 -5.70 17.32 29.73
CA VAL A 24 -5.39 15.90 29.97
C VAL A 24 -6.15 15.34 31.15
N PHE A 25 -6.34 16.12 32.22
CA PHE A 25 -7.11 15.69 33.38
C PHE A 25 -8.61 15.58 33.05
N THR A 26 -9.15 16.56 32.35
CA THR A 26 -10.57 16.60 31.99
C THR A 26 -10.94 15.54 30.94
N SER A 27 -10.02 15.13 30.08
CA SER A 27 -10.26 14.06 29.09
C SER A 27 -10.69 12.74 29.73
N GLN A 28 -10.25 12.46 30.97
CA GLN A 28 -10.58 11.24 31.71
C GLN A 28 -12.05 11.18 32.17
N TYR A 29 -12.73 12.32 32.22
CA TYR A 29 -14.12 12.42 32.64
C TYR A 29 -15.10 12.49 31.48
N PHE A 30 -14.61 12.63 30.24
CA PHE A 30 -15.46 12.58 29.06
C PHE A 30 -15.66 11.15 28.57
N GLU A 31 -16.80 10.91 27.91
CA GLU A 31 -17.03 9.63 27.24
C GLU A 31 -16.01 9.42 26.09
N PRO A 32 -15.61 8.18 25.78
CA PRO A 32 -14.59 7.88 24.77
C PRO A 32 -14.86 8.48 23.38
N GLN A 33 -16.13 8.75 23.08
CA GLN A 33 -16.63 9.35 21.83
C GLN A 33 -16.46 10.87 21.74
N VAL A 34 -16.13 11.55 22.85
CA VAL A 34 -15.85 12.98 22.85
C VAL A 34 -14.41 13.20 22.43
N LEU A 35 -14.21 13.83 21.28
CA LEU A 35 -12.88 14.10 20.75
C LEU A 35 -12.12 15.09 21.65
N CYS A 36 -11.00 14.62 22.19
CA CYS A 36 -10.04 15.34 23.01
C CYS A 36 -8.65 15.23 22.38
N LYS A 37 -7.70 16.09 22.77
CA LYS A 37 -6.31 16.05 22.27
C LYS A 37 -5.68 14.65 22.31
N GLN A 38 -6.06 13.80 23.26
CA GLN A 38 -5.49 12.47 23.47
C GLN A 38 -6.13 11.35 22.63
N ASN A 39 -7.38 11.48 22.20
CA ASN A 39 -8.07 10.47 21.39
C ASN A 39 -8.37 10.96 19.96
N MET A 40 -7.95 12.19 19.64
CA MET A 40 -8.10 12.74 18.30
C MET A 40 -7.25 11.90 17.34
N PRO A 41 -7.85 11.38 16.26
CA PRO A 41 -7.11 10.69 15.21
C PRO A 41 -5.96 11.57 14.72
N SER A 42 -4.86 10.95 14.27
CA SER A 42 -3.78 11.71 13.64
C SER A 42 -4.34 12.59 12.52
N ARG A 43 -3.72 13.74 12.22
CA ARG A 43 -4.18 14.64 11.13
C ARG A 43 -4.14 13.98 9.75
N ASN A 44 -3.49 12.82 9.65
CA ASN A 44 -3.43 11.97 8.46
C ASN A 44 -4.20 10.66 8.64
N ASP A 45 -4.92 10.50 9.75
CA ASP A 45 -5.77 9.36 10.01
C ASP A 45 -7.08 9.59 9.27
N ASP A 46 -7.02 9.33 7.97
CA ASP A 46 -8.21 9.18 7.15
C ASP A 46 -8.84 7.86 7.61
N LEU A 47 -9.65 7.94 8.67
CA LEU A 47 -10.70 6.98 8.95
C LEU A 47 -11.72 7.12 7.80
N ALA A 48 -11.28 6.77 6.60
CA ALA A 48 -12.08 6.65 5.41
C ALA A 48 -13.00 5.47 5.69
N MET A 49 -14.12 5.78 6.33
CA MET A 49 -15.34 4.98 6.34
C MET A 49 -15.87 4.97 4.90
N ASN A 50 -15.10 4.38 3.99
CA ASN A 50 -15.47 4.23 2.60
C ASN A 50 -15.81 2.75 2.41
N ASP A 51 -17.11 2.51 2.40
CA ASP A 51 -17.83 1.35 1.86
C ASP A 51 -17.24 -0.04 2.11
N THR A 52 -17.81 -0.64 3.16
CA THR A 52 -18.23 -2.03 3.41
C THR A 52 -18.19 -3.14 2.34
N HIS A 53 -17.48 -3.08 1.20
CA HIS A 53 -17.56 -4.18 0.23
C HIS A 53 -16.28 -4.79 -0.31
N ILE A 54 -15.10 -4.53 0.28
CA ILE A 54 -13.94 -5.42 0.07
C ILE A 54 -13.08 -5.50 1.34
N GLN A 55 -13.65 -6.05 2.43
CA GLN A 55 -12.93 -6.25 3.71
C GLN A 55 -11.81 -7.30 3.65
N GLN A 56 -11.55 -7.89 2.47
CA GLN A 56 -10.57 -8.95 2.28
C GLN A 56 -9.45 -8.58 1.31
N SER A 57 -9.46 -7.37 0.73
CA SER A 57 -8.37 -6.94 -0.14
C SER A 57 -7.27 -6.32 0.69
N ILE A 58 -6.16 -7.04 0.80
CA ILE A 58 -4.85 -6.54 1.27
C ILE A 58 -4.36 -5.28 0.54
N PHE A 59 -4.98 -4.92 -0.58
CA PHE A 59 -4.66 -3.71 -1.35
C PHE A 59 -5.59 -2.54 -1.04
N ASN A 60 -6.50 -2.67 -0.09
CA ASN A 60 -7.44 -1.61 0.27
C ASN A 60 -6.93 -0.74 1.44
N PHE A 61 -5.68 -0.29 1.35
CA PHE A 61 -5.16 0.70 2.28
C PHE A 61 -5.53 2.10 1.78
N PRO A 62 -6.40 2.86 2.50
CA PRO A 62 -6.66 4.24 2.16
C PRO A 62 -5.36 5.03 2.33
N GLY A 63 -4.77 5.45 1.21
CA GLY A 63 -3.57 6.29 1.18
C GLY A 63 -3.87 7.60 0.48
N ARG A 64 -3.47 8.72 1.09
CA ARG A 64 -3.53 10.03 0.46
C ARG A 64 -2.21 10.32 -0.24
N GLY A 65 -2.22 10.31 -1.58
CA GLY A 65 -1.10 10.84 -2.36
C GLY A 65 -0.87 12.31 -2.01
N SER A 66 0.37 12.67 -1.65
CA SER A 66 0.75 14.06 -1.37
C SER A 66 1.44 14.68 -2.59
N GLY A 67 1.11 15.94 -2.87
CA GLY A 67 1.67 16.68 -4.01
C GLY A 67 0.97 16.40 -5.35
N ALA A 68 1.52 16.97 -6.42
CA ALA A 68 1.03 16.75 -7.78
C ALA A 68 1.40 15.34 -8.25
N SER A 69 0.41 14.48 -8.42
CA SER A 69 0.62 13.13 -8.96
C SER A 69 0.66 13.16 -10.49
N LYS A 70 1.63 12.48 -11.10
CA LYS A 70 1.59 12.13 -12.53
C LYS A 70 1.23 10.65 -12.66
N LYS A 71 0.26 10.34 -13.51
CA LYS A 71 -0.08 8.96 -13.86
C LYS A 71 0.76 8.56 -15.07
N ARG A 72 1.38 7.38 -15.02
CA ARG A 72 2.12 6.78 -16.13
C ARG A 72 1.83 5.28 -16.14
N TRP A 73 1.74 4.70 -17.33
CA TRP A 73 1.69 3.27 -17.51
C TRP A 73 3.04 2.61 -17.21
N LEU A 74 3.02 1.52 -16.45
CA LEU A 74 4.20 0.70 -16.24
C LEU A 74 4.59 -0.02 -17.54
N SER A 75 5.88 -0.02 -17.85
CA SER A 75 6.42 -0.81 -18.97
C SER A 75 6.21 -2.31 -18.73
N ARG A 76 6.45 -3.14 -19.74
CA ARG A 76 6.34 -4.60 -19.61
C ARG A 76 7.30 -5.14 -18.53
N SER A 77 8.54 -4.65 -18.50
CA SER A 77 9.55 -5.06 -17.51
C SER A 77 9.18 -4.59 -16.10
N GLU A 78 8.71 -3.34 -15.95
CA GLU A 78 8.25 -2.81 -14.67
C GLU A 78 7.06 -3.60 -14.13
N ARG A 79 6.08 -3.92 -14.99
CA ARG A 79 4.93 -4.77 -14.61
C ARG A 79 5.37 -6.14 -14.14
N HIS A 80 6.36 -6.74 -14.78
CA HIS A 80 6.91 -8.02 -14.35
C HIS A 80 7.53 -7.91 -12.94
N ILE A 81 8.41 -6.92 -12.74
CA ILE A 81 9.09 -6.69 -11.45
C ILE A 81 8.07 -6.44 -10.33
N VAL A 82 7.10 -5.55 -10.55
CA VAL A 82 6.08 -5.20 -9.55
C VAL A 82 5.23 -6.43 -9.20
N LYS A 83 4.80 -7.22 -10.20
CA LYS A 83 4.03 -8.46 -9.94
C LYS A 83 4.84 -9.46 -9.12
N THR A 84 6.11 -9.68 -9.45
CA THR A 84 6.98 -10.60 -8.69
C THR A 84 7.16 -10.10 -7.26
N TYR A 85 7.45 -8.82 -7.08
CA TYR A 85 7.62 -8.21 -5.76
C TYR A 85 6.38 -8.35 -4.88
N ILE A 86 5.19 -8.06 -5.43
CA ILE A 86 3.93 -8.21 -4.71
C ILE A 86 3.72 -9.66 -4.28
N LEU A 87 3.93 -10.64 -5.18
CA LEU A 87 3.70 -12.05 -4.87
C LEU A 87 4.68 -12.59 -3.82
N THR A 88 5.93 -12.13 -3.81
CA THR A 88 6.94 -12.61 -2.85
C THR A 88 6.86 -11.95 -1.48
N ASN A 89 6.35 -10.72 -1.39
CA ASN A 89 6.27 -9.96 -0.14
C ASN A 89 4.85 -9.96 0.47
N CYS A 90 3.89 -10.63 -0.15
CA CYS A 90 2.53 -10.68 0.33
C CYS A 90 2.33 -11.82 1.34
N GLU A 91 1.97 -11.47 2.58
CA GLU A 91 1.70 -12.44 3.65
C GLU A 91 0.59 -13.45 3.30
N VAL A 92 -0.41 -13.03 2.51
CA VAL A 92 -1.50 -13.92 2.06
C VAL A 92 -0.99 -14.97 1.06
N VAL A 93 0.10 -14.66 0.35
CA VAL A 93 0.72 -15.57 -0.63
C VAL A 93 1.73 -16.52 0.05
N THR A 94 2.23 -16.20 1.24
CA THR A 94 3.16 -17.04 2.03
C THR A 94 2.78 -18.53 2.11
N PRO A 95 1.54 -18.95 2.45
CA PRO A 95 1.23 -20.38 2.52
C PRO A 95 1.34 -21.09 1.16
N TYR A 96 1.08 -20.38 0.06
CA TYR A 96 1.26 -20.91 -1.29
C TYR A 96 2.75 -20.98 -1.67
N TYR A 97 3.53 -20.00 -1.22
CA TYR A 97 4.97 -19.99 -1.37
C TYR A 97 5.62 -21.18 -0.66
N GLU A 98 5.26 -21.43 0.60
CA GLU A 98 5.73 -22.59 1.36
C GLU A 98 5.32 -23.91 0.72
N SER A 99 4.08 -24.00 0.21
CA SER A 99 3.61 -25.19 -0.51
C SER A 99 4.43 -25.46 -1.78
N PHE A 100 4.80 -24.42 -2.51
CA PHE A 100 5.66 -24.54 -3.69
C PHE A 100 7.08 -24.98 -3.31
N LEU A 101 7.65 -24.41 -2.25
CA LEU A 101 8.96 -24.83 -1.75
C LEU A 101 8.97 -26.30 -1.33
N ASN A 102 7.94 -26.76 -0.62
CA ASN A 102 7.82 -28.16 -0.22
C ASN A 102 7.83 -29.09 -1.46
N GLU A 103 7.12 -28.74 -2.53
CA GLU A 103 7.14 -29.50 -3.78
C GLU A 103 8.53 -29.50 -4.45
N LEU A 104 9.25 -28.39 -4.38
CA LEU A 104 10.62 -28.31 -4.90
C LEU A 104 11.58 -29.15 -4.07
N TYR A 105 11.50 -29.09 -2.74
CA TYR A 105 12.37 -29.86 -1.84
C TYR A 105 12.13 -31.38 -1.95
N GLU A 106 10.93 -31.82 -2.35
CA GLU A 106 10.68 -33.23 -2.68
C GLU A 106 11.43 -33.71 -3.93
N HIS A 107 11.67 -32.82 -4.91
CA HIS A 107 12.27 -33.16 -6.20
C HIS A 107 13.76 -32.80 -6.30
N TYR A 108 14.19 -31.77 -5.57
CA TYR A 108 15.54 -31.22 -5.56
C TYR A 108 15.99 -31.01 -4.11
N PRO A 109 16.27 -32.09 -3.38
CA PRO A 109 16.81 -31.94 -2.05
C PRO A 109 18.25 -31.40 -2.20
N PHE A 110 18.56 -30.30 -1.51
CA PHE A 110 19.91 -29.82 -1.16
C PHE A 110 20.58 -28.67 -1.98
N ASP A 111 19.94 -28.04 -2.97
CA ASP A 111 20.52 -26.87 -3.67
C ASP A 111 19.69 -25.59 -3.53
N ASP A 112 19.85 -24.87 -2.40
CA ASP A 112 19.22 -23.56 -2.16
C ASP A 112 19.38 -22.53 -3.31
N PRO A 113 20.55 -22.35 -3.96
CA PRO A 113 20.66 -21.39 -5.07
C PRO A 113 19.84 -21.79 -6.31
N VAL A 114 19.63 -23.09 -6.52
CA VAL A 114 18.78 -23.59 -7.61
C VAL A 114 17.29 -23.36 -7.27
N ILE A 115 16.93 -23.54 -6.00
CA ILE A 115 15.58 -23.28 -5.50
C ILE A 115 15.23 -21.80 -5.64
N ASP A 116 16.14 -20.89 -5.29
CA ASP A 116 15.93 -19.44 -5.44
C ASP A 116 15.69 -19.05 -6.91
N GLU A 117 16.44 -19.65 -7.85
CA GLU A 117 16.25 -19.43 -9.28
C GLU A 117 14.89 -19.99 -9.78
N LEU A 118 14.51 -21.18 -9.33
CA LEU A 118 13.24 -21.81 -9.66
C LEU A 118 12.05 -21.03 -9.11
N VAL A 119 12.17 -20.48 -7.89
CA VAL A 119 11.19 -19.57 -7.30
C VAL A 119 11.05 -18.31 -8.15
N ALA A 120 12.16 -17.65 -8.50
CA ALA A 120 12.13 -16.42 -9.27
C ALA A 120 11.50 -16.59 -10.67
N THR A 121 11.67 -17.77 -11.27
CA THR A 121 11.24 -18.05 -12.65
C THR A 121 9.88 -18.74 -12.73
N GLN A 122 9.57 -19.69 -11.86
CA GLN A 122 8.41 -20.59 -12.02
C GLN A 122 7.27 -20.34 -11.03
N PHE A 123 7.54 -19.72 -9.88
CA PHE A 123 6.53 -19.54 -8.82
C PHE A 123 5.26 -18.85 -9.34
N LYS A 124 5.42 -17.80 -10.15
CA LYS A 124 4.31 -17.05 -10.74
C LYS A 124 3.38 -17.92 -11.58
N ASP A 125 3.93 -18.78 -12.43
CA ASP A 125 3.14 -19.61 -13.33
C ASP A 125 2.56 -20.83 -12.60
N TRP A 126 3.28 -21.37 -11.62
CA TRP A 126 2.73 -22.35 -10.68
C TRP A 126 1.53 -21.79 -9.90
N PHE A 127 1.66 -20.56 -9.37
CA PHE A 127 0.62 -19.89 -8.59
C PHE A 127 -0.61 -19.61 -9.45
N LYS A 128 -0.43 -19.12 -10.68
CA LYS A 128 -1.53 -18.92 -11.65
C LYS A 128 -2.30 -20.20 -11.94
N ARG A 129 -1.61 -21.32 -12.19
CA ARG A 129 -2.26 -22.61 -12.50
C ARG A 129 -3.13 -23.10 -11.35
N ARG A 130 -2.72 -22.87 -10.10
CA ARG A 130 -3.49 -23.27 -8.92
C ARG A 130 -4.60 -22.28 -8.55
N GLY A 131 -4.36 -20.99 -8.73
CA GLY A 131 -5.39 -19.95 -8.55
C GLY A 131 -6.50 -19.99 -9.61
N ALA A 132 -6.20 -20.44 -10.83
CA ALA A 132 -7.18 -20.58 -11.91
C ALA A 132 -8.21 -21.71 -11.69
N GLY A 133 -7.95 -22.63 -10.75
CA GLY A 133 -8.83 -23.75 -10.46
C GLY A 133 -10.09 -23.39 -9.65
N THR A 134 -10.15 -22.21 -9.02
CA THR A 134 -11.23 -21.85 -8.07
C THR A 134 -12.14 -20.71 -8.57
N SER A 135 -11.91 -20.14 -9.75
CA SER A 135 -12.72 -19.03 -10.29
C SER A 135 -13.05 -19.17 -11.77
N ARG A 136 -13.40 -20.37 -12.25
CA ARG A 136 -13.93 -20.54 -13.62
C ARG A 136 -15.43 -20.22 -13.75
N ALA A 137 -16.01 -19.50 -12.79
CA ALA A 137 -17.43 -19.20 -12.76
C ALA A 137 -17.81 -17.71 -12.63
N ALA A 138 -16.86 -16.75 -12.60
CA ALA A 138 -17.23 -15.36 -12.34
C ALA A 138 -16.70 -14.30 -13.32
N TYR A 139 -15.74 -14.61 -14.19
CA TYR A 139 -15.24 -13.62 -15.15
C TYR A 139 -15.11 -14.29 -16.51
N GLY A 140 -16.00 -13.91 -17.42
CA GLY A 140 -15.96 -14.36 -18.81
C GLY A 140 -14.64 -13.94 -19.43
N GLU A 141 -13.97 -14.93 -20.02
CA GLU A 141 -12.86 -14.79 -20.94
C GLU A 141 -13.19 -13.72 -21.99
N SER A 142 -12.44 -12.62 -21.98
CA SER A 142 -12.10 -11.88 -23.18
C SER A 142 -10.59 -11.71 -23.14
N ASP A 143 -9.89 -12.79 -23.49
CA ASP A 143 -8.47 -12.80 -23.87
C ASP A 143 -8.30 -12.09 -25.23
N ASP A 144 -8.77 -10.85 -25.33
CA ASP A 144 -8.30 -9.90 -26.34
C ASP A 144 -7.18 -9.10 -25.65
N GLU A 145 -5.98 -9.67 -25.60
CA GLU A 145 -4.78 -8.82 -25.50
C GLU A 145 -4.81 -7.90 -26.72
N PRO A 146 -4.91 -6.57 -26.57
CA PRO A 146 -4.88 -5.68 -27.72
C PRO A 146 -3.54 -5.85 -28.44
N ASP A 147 -3.61 -6.02 -29.77
CA ASP A 147 -2.48 -6.21 -30.67
C ASP A 147 -1.31 -5.29 -30.30
N GLU A 148 -0.14 -5.88 -30.05
CA GLU A 148 1.08 -5.18 -29.61
C GLU A 148 1.67 -4.19 -30.65
N ASP A 149 0.98 -3.96 -31.78
CA ASP A 149 1.47 -3.21 -32.94
C ASP A 149 0.79 -1.85 -33.20
N SER A 150 -0.16 -1.39 -32.38
CA SER A 150 -0.66 0.01 -32.47
C SER A 150 -0.16 0.85 -31.30
N PHE A 151 1.15 1.07 -31.24
CA PHE A 151 1.69 2.18 -30.47
C PHE A 151 1.60 3.43 -31.35
N ASP A 152 0.51 4.20 -31.21
CA ASP A 152 0.45 5.55 -31.74
C ASP A 152 1.53 6.38 -31.03
N GLU A 153 2.61 6.67 -31.77
CA GLU A 153 3.62 7.64 -31.39
C GLU A 153 3.03 9.07 -31.44
N ASP A 154 2.19 9.42 -30.48
CA ASP A 154 1.87 10.83 -30.24
C ASP A 154 2.77 11.34 -29.11
N TYR A 155 4.00 11.69 -29.50
CA TYR A 155 4.94 12.48 -28.72
C TYR A 155 4.42 13.92 -28.61
N GLU A 156 3.64 14.22 -27.57
CA GLU A 156 3.41 15.62 -27.23
C GLU A 156 4.68 16.18 -26.58
N THR A 157 5.45 16.88 -27.43
CA THR A 157 6.66 17.61 -27.05
C THR A 157 6.22 18.94 -26.46
N ASP A 158 6.09 19.03 -25.13
CA ASP A 158 6.03 20.33 -24.48
C ASP A 158 7.45 20.92 -24.38
N VAL A 159 7.86 21.50 -25.51
CA VAL A 159 8.76 22.64 -25.55
C VAL A 159 8.11 23.75 -24.73
N ASN A 160 8.63 24.05 -23.55
CA ASN A 160 8.44 25.38 -22.97
C ASN A 160 9.72 25.87 -22.29
N ASN A 161 10.33 26.80 -23.04
CA ASN A 161 11.43 27.68 -22.73
C ASN A 161 11.31 28.30 -21.32
N TYR A 162 12.42 28.28 -20.58
CA TYR A 162 12.69 29.30 -19.58
C TYR A 162 13.66 30.29 -20.21
N ASP A 163 13.13 31.45 -20.59
CA ASP A 163 13.86 32.73 -20.60
C ASP A 163 13.63 33.42 -19.23
#